data_AF-A0A3E2XJI3-F1
#
_entry.id   AF-A0A3E2XJI3-F1
#
_cell.length_a   1.000
_cell.length_b   1.000
_cell.length_c   1.000
_cell.angle_alpha   90.00
_cell.angle_beta   90.00
_cell.angle_gamma   90.00
#
_symmetry.space_group_name_H-M   'P 1'
#
loop_
_entity.id
_entity.type
_entity.pdbx_description
1 polymer ?
#
loop_
_entity_poly.entity_id
_entity_poly.type
_entity_poly.pdbx_seq_one_letter_code
_entity_poly.pdbx_strand_id
1 'polypeptide(L)'
;MNIYFANYDRNGMTAVEESKYQHAVGRQLLKTALLRAGVSKDFLSKEESLIFAYGPSGKPLFHDLPDVHFNISHTGGLVVCAVGNIPIGIDAERIRPYPKSVLRKMTDRERLYIQKSDRQDEAFMRVWTMKEAMIKLTGDGLAAFERTECVPGEVLHMYSKRTVCDEAAVFGALSDIHCRQLVWQGQYVITAVENTNKNQDCIFSKKVYNRL
;
A
#
# COMPACT_ATOMS: atom_id res chain seq x y z
N MET A 1 -6.09 -0.29 -12.03
CA MET A 1 -5.32 -1.27 -11.22
C MET A 1 -5.61 -2.74 -11.54
N ASN A 2 -4.55 -3.57 -11.65
CA ASN A 2 -4.59 -5.04 -11.64
C ASN A 2 -3.86 -5.57 -10.39
N ILE A 3 -4.38 -6.64 -9.76
CA ILE A 3 -3.81 -7.25 -8.56
C ILE A 3 -3.47 -8.72 -8.84
N TYR A 4 -2.26 -9.12 -8.46
CA TYR A 4 -1.73 -10.47 -8.57
C TYR A 4 -1.34 -10.95 -7.18
N PHE A 5 -1.52 -12.23 -6.90
CA PHE A 5 -1.16 -12.80 -5.61
C PHE A 5 -0.76 -14.26 -5.73
N ALA A 6 0.05 -14.72 -4.79
CA ALA A 6 0.49 -16.10 -4.67
C ALA A 6 0.41 -16.53 -3.20
N ASN A 7 -0.25 -17.66 -2.98
CA ASN A 7 -0.25 -18.36 -1.70
C ASN A 7 0.96 -19.29 -1.66
N TYR A 8 1.53 -19.49 -0.48
CA TYR A 8 2.57 -20.49 -0.26
C TYR A 8 2.45 -21.10 1.14
N ASP A 9 2.94 -22.33 1.30
CA ASP A 9 3.09 -22.94 2.61
C ASP A 9 4.42 -22.51 3.22
N ARG A 10 4.40 -22.16 4.51
CA ARG A 10 5.58 -21.77 5.26
C ARG A 10 6.53 -22.95 5.45
N ASN A 11 6.07 -24.22 5.39
CA ASN A 11 6.92 -25.43 5.36
C ASN A 11 8.09 -25.44 6.36
N GLY A 12 7.88 -24.94 7.58
CA GLY A 12 8.94 -24.88 8.61
C GLY A 12 10.04 -23.84 8.37
N MET A 13 9.91 -22.95 7.37
CA MET A 13 10.81 -21.84 7.14
C MET A 13 10.95 -20.99 8.40
N THR A 14 12.19 -20.60 8.70
CA THR A 14 12.47 -19.50 9.63
C THR A 14 11.91 -18.18 9.08
N ALA A 15 11.76 -17.18 9.94
CA ALA A 15 11.30 -15.85 9.52
C ALA A 15 12.22 -15.20 8.46
N VAL A 16 13.53 -15.48 8.51
CA VAL A 16 14.51 -14.96 7.55
C VAL A 16 14.36 -15.65 6.19
N GLU A 17 14.18 -16.97 6.18
CA GLU A 17 13.94 -17.74 4.94
C GLU A 17 12.63 -17.34 4.29
N GLU A 18 11.56 -17.21 5.10
CA GLU A 18 10.26 -16.76 4.63
C GLU A 18 10.34 -15.36 4.02
N SER A 19 11.03 -14.42 4.67
CA SER A 19 11.25 -13.08 4.11
C SER A 19 11.98 -13.12 2.77
N LYS A 20 13.05 -13.91 2.64
CA LYS A 20 13.77 -14.08 1.36
C LYS A 20 12.86 -14.68 0.28
N TYR A 21 12.06 -15.68 0.65
CA TYR A 21 11.11 -16.33 -0.23
C TYR A 21 10.02 -15.35 -0.71
N GLN A 22 9.42 -14.59 0.20
CA GLN A 22 8.42 -13.57 -0.10
C GLN A 22 8.97 -12.52 -1.08
N HIS A 23 10.20 -12.05 -0.90
CA HIS A 23 10.84 -11.13 -1.84
C HIS A 23 11.03 -11.75 -3.22
N ALA A 24 11.47 -13.01 -3.30
CA ALA A 24 11.62 -13.72 -4.56
C ALA A 24 10.28 -13.88 -5.29
N VAL A 25 9.24 -14.32 -4.58
CA VAL A 25 7.88 -14.45 -5.13
C VAL A 25 7.32 -13.09 -5.56
N GLY A 26 7.53 -12.05 -4.77
CA GLY A 26 7.10 -10.68 -5.11
C GLY A 26 7.70 -10.20 -6.44
N ARG A 27 9.01 -10.44 -6.66
CA ARG A 27 9.67 -10.13 -7.94
C ARG A 27 9.08 -10.94 -9.10
N GLN A 28 8.74 -12.22 -8.88
CA GLN A 28 8.11 -13.05 -9.91
C GLN A 28 6.69 -12.59 -10.24
N LEU A 29 5.90 -12.22 -9.24
CA LEU A 29 4.58 -11.63 -9.46
C LEU A 29 4.68 -10.34 -10.26
N LEU A 30 5.64 -9.46 -9.93
CA LEU A 30 5.87 -8.22 -10.67
C LEU A 30 6.24 -8.50 -12.13
N LYS A 31 7.23 -9.38 -12.40
CA LYS A 31 7.60 -9.77 -13.77
C LYS A 31 6.40 -10.31 -14.54
N THR A 32 5.60 -11.16 -13.91
CA THR A 32 4.39 -11.72 -14.50
C THR A 32 3.35 -10.64 -14.81
N ALA A 33 3.16 -9.69 -13.89
CA ALA A 33 2.24 -8.58 -14.04
C ALA A 33 2.66 -7.66 -15.20
N LEU A 34 3.95 -7.36 -15.32
CA LEU A 34 4.52 -6.56 -16.41
C LEU A 34 4.37 -7.24 -17.78
N LEU A 35 4.64 -8.55 -17.86
CA LEU A 35 4.38 -9.32 -19.08
C LEU A 35 2.93 -9.23 -19.52
N ARG A 36 1.98 -9.34 -18.58
CA ARG A 36 0.54 -9.21 -18.86
C ARG A 36 0.13 -7.79 -19.22
N ALA A 37 0.87 -6.78 -18.76
CA ALA A 37 0.70 -5.39 -19.16
C ALA A 37 1.34 -5.07 -20.53
N GLY A 38 1.98 -6.05 -21.19
CA GLY A 38 2.56 -5.89 -22.52
C GLY A 38 4.05 -5.52 -22.53
N VAL A 39 4.72 -5.49 -21.38
CA VAL A 39 6.19 -5.28 -21.33
C VAL A 39 6.89 -6.50 -21.93
N SER A 40 7.85 -6.26 -22.83
CA SER A 40 8.52 -7.34 -23.57
C SER A 40 9.35 -8.25 -22.66
N LYS A 41 9.45 -9.53 -23.03
CA LYS A 41 10.31 -10.50 -22.32
C LYS A 41 11.78 -10.08 -22.34
N ASP A 42 12.24 -9.50 -23.45
CA ASP A 42 13.62 -9.06 -23.63
C ASP A 42 13.98 -7.87 -22.75
N PHE A 43 13.00 -7.03 -22.40
CA PHE A 43 13.19 -6.00 -21.39
C PHE A 43 13.37 -6.66 -20.01
N LEU A 44 12.43 -7.52 -19.61
CA LEU A 44 12.39 -8.13 -18.27
C LEU A 44 13.49 -9.17 -17.98
N SER A 45 14.20 -9.63 -19.01
CA SER A 45 15.33 -10.56 -18.88
C SER A 45 16.62 -9.86 -18.45
N LYS A 46 16.73 -8.55 -18.66
CA LYS A 46 17.88 -7.75 -18.20
C LYS A 46 17.68 -7.43 -16.72
N GLU A 47 18.52 -7.97 -15.83
CA GLU A 47 18.40 -7.67 -14.38
C GLU A 47 18.43 -6.16 -14.08
N GLU A 48 19.18 -5.40 -14.88
CA GLU A 48 19.30 -3.95 -14.80
C GLU A 48 18.02 -3.19 -15.23
N SER A 49 17.11 -3.81 -15.99
CA SER A 49 15.84 -3.17 -16.39
C SER A 49 14.86 -2.97 -15.23
N LEU A 50 15.09 -3.69 -14.13
CA LEU A 50 14.34 -3.57 -12.88
C LEU A 50 15.08 -2.67 -11.88
N ILE A 51 16.10 -1.89 -12.31
CA ILE A 51 16.78 -0.93 -11.45
C ILE A 51 15.74 0.04 -10.92
N PHE A 52 15.51 -0.11 -9.62
CA PHE A 52 14.61 0.72 -8.85
C PHE A 52 15.26 2.10 -8.69
N ALA A 53 14.73 3.11 -9.36
CA ALA A 53 14.85 4.44 -8.80
C ALA A 53 14.07 4.40 -7.48
N TYR A 54 14.72 4.72 -6.37
CA TYR A 54 14.02 4.91 -5.11
C TYR A 54 13.49 6.34 -5.11
N GLY A 55 12.17 6.50 -5.14
CA GLY A 55 11.57 7.81 -4.89
C GLY A 55 11.97 8.34 -3.50
N PRO A 56 11.68 9.60 -3.16
CA PRO A 56 12.01 10.20 -1.85
C PRO A 56 11.47 9.43 -0.62
N SER A 57 10.56 8.49 -0.86
CA SER A 57 9.91 7.59 0.10
C SER A 57 10.53 6.19 0.17
N GLY A 58 11.55 5.88 -0.63
CA GLY A 58 12.11 4.52 -0.76
C GLY A 58 11.22 3.58 -1.58
N LYS A 59 10.20 4.10 -2.27
CA LYS A 59 9.36 3.31 -3.15
C LYS A 59 10.10 3.04 -4.47
N PRO A 60 10.17 1.78 -4.91
CA PRO A 60 10.79 1.43 -6.18
C PRO A 60 9.96 1.95 -7.37
N LEU A 61 10.64 2.56 -8.33
CA LEU A 61 10.10 3.06 -9.58
C LEU A 61 10.92 2.53 -10.75
N PHE A 62 10.30 2.33 -11.90
CA PHE A 62 11.01 1.98 -13.13
C PHE A 62 11.56 3.25 -13.78
N HIS A 63 12.84 3.26 -14.12
CA HIS A 63 13.42 4.33 -14.93
C HIS A 63 12.85 4.33 -16.36
N ASP A 64 12.81 3.15 -16.99
CA ASP A 64 12.43 3.02 -18.41
C ASP A 64 10.92 2.79 -18.64
N LEU A 65 10.12 2.72 -17.58
CA LEU A 65 8.67 2.54 -17.62
C LEU A 65 7.97 3.57 -16.70
N PRO A 66 8.06 4.88 -16.97
CA PRO A 66 7.59 5.93 -16.07
C PRO A 66 6.08 5.88 -15.82
N ASP A 67 5.29 5.40 -16.80
CA ASP A 67 3.84 5.24 -16.68
C ASP A 67 3.43 3.96 -15.95
N VAL A 68 4.38 3.12 -15.52
CA VAL A 68 4.09 1.86 -14.82
C VAL A 68 4.37 2.02 -13.33
N HIS A 69 3.29 1.96 -12.55
CA HIS A 69 3.37 1.98 -11.11
C HIS A 69 3.08 0.59 -10.55
N PHE A 70 3.81 0.24 -9.50
CA PHE A 70 3.55 -1.00 -8.78
C PHE A 70 3.75 -0.84 -7.28
N ASN A 71 3.19 -1.79 -6.55
CA ASN A 71 3.50 -1.97 -5.13
C ASN A 71 3.38 -3.45 -4.77
N ILE A 72 4.18 -3.90 -3.82
CA ILE A 72 4.20 -5.30 -3.34
C ILE A 72 3.97 -5.27 -1.84
N SER A 73 3.18 -6.21 -1.34
CA SER A 73 3.08 -6.51 0.08
C SER A 73 3.12 -8.01 0.30
N HIS A 74 3.44 -8.43 1.52
CA HIS A 74 3.41 -9.82 1.91
C HIS A 74 3.07 -9.96 3.38
N THR A 75 2.44 -11.07 3.71
CA THR A 75 2.17 -11.52 5.07
C THR A 75 2.43 -13.03 5.12
N GLY A 76 2.38 -13.65 6.30
CA GLY A 76 2.67 -15.08 6.41
C GLY A 76 1.76 -15.92 5.51
N GLY A 77 2.34 -16.62 4.54
CA GLY A 77 1.64 -17.49 3.57
C GLY A 77 1.06 -16.79 2.34
N LEU A 78 1.23 -15.47 2.18
CA LEU A 78 0.68 -14.71 1.05
C LEU A 78 1.61 -13.59 0.57
N VAL A 79 1.82 -13.50 -0.75
CA VAL A 79 2.46 -12.35 -1.41
C VAL A 79 1.48 -11.73 -2.40
N VAL A 80 1.41 -10.41 -2.43
CA VAL A 80 0.54 -9.64 -3.33
C VAL A 80 1.33 -8.58 -4.09
N CYS A 81 0.95 -8.33 -5.34
CA CYS A 81 1.52 -7.31 -6.19
C CYS A 81 0.40 -6.59 -6.94
N ALA A 82 0.36 -5.27 -6.85
CA ALA A 82 -0.51 -4.43 -7.66
C ALA A 82 0.30 -3.71 -8.73
N VAL A 83 -0.24 -3.61 -9.94
CA VAL A 83 0.32 -2.86 -11.07
C VAL A 83 -0.77 -2.01 -11.71
N GLY A 84 -0.43 -0.79 -12.11
CA GLY A 84 -1.32 0.11 -12.82
C GLY A 84 -0.57 1.26 -13.50
N ASN A 85 -1.34 2.12 -14.16
CA ASN A 85 -0.85 3.27 -14.92
C ASN A 85 -0.94 4.60 -14.16
N ILE A 86 -1.21 4.52 -12.85
CA ILE A 86 -1.28 5.63 -11.90
C ILE A 86 -0.71 5.15 -10.56
N PRO A 87 -0.28 6.06 -9.66
CA PRO A 87 0.24 5.70 -8.35
C PRO A 87 -0.70 4.74 -7.60
N ILE A 88 -0.14 3.66 -7.09
CA ILE A 88 -0.84 2.56 -6.42
C ILE A 88 -0.17 2.20 -5.09
N GLY A 89 -0.96 1.87 -4.08
CA GLY A 89 -0.50 1.20 -2.86
C GLY A 89 -1.25 -0.11 -2.66
N ILE A 90 -0.58 -1.15 -2.16
CA ILE A 90 -1.22 -2.42 -1.79
C ILE A 90 -0.72 -2.89 -0.43
N ASP A 91 -1.63 -3.43 0.36
CA ASP A 91 -1.30 -4.13 1.59
C ASP A 91 -2.13 -5.41 1.74
N ALA A 92 -1.59 -6.39 2.47
CA ALA A 92 -2.25 -7.64 2.73
C ALA A 92 -1.88 -8.15 4.11
N GLU A 93 -2.88 -8.54 4.89
CA GLU A 93 -2.69 -9.08 6.24
C GLU A 93 -3.56 -10.30 6.49
N ARG A 94 -3.03 -11.24 7.28
CA ARG A 94 -3.79 -12.38 7.76
C ARG A 94 -4.76 -11.93 8.85
N ILE A 95 -6.01 -12.40 8.79
CA ILE A 95 -7.00 -12.21 9.85
C ILE A 95 -6.54 -13.00 11.08
N ARG A 96 -6.31 -12.26 12.16
CA ARG A 96 -5.86 -12.79 13.45
C ARG A 96 -6.22 -11.81 14.56
N PRO A 97 -6.27 -12.28 15.82
CA PRO A 97 -6.42 -11.40 16.97
C PRO A 97 -5.39 -10.27 16.95
N TYR A 98 -5.86 -9.04 17.16
CA TYR A 98 -5.00 -7.86 17.24
C TYR A 98 -4.78 -7.42 18.70
N PRO A 99 -3.58 -6.94 19.07
CA PRO A 99 -3.35 -6.40 20.40
C PRO A 99 -4.22 -5.16 20.64
N LYS A 100 -5.00 -5.10 21.73
CA LYS A 100 -5.83 -3.90 22.00
C LYS A 100 -5.01 -2.61 22.11
N SER A 101 -3.73 -2.72 22.48
CA SER A 101 -2.80 -1.58 22.52
C SER A 101 -2.61 -0.88 21.17
N VAL A 102 -2.84 -1.55 20.03
CA VAL A 102 -2.71 -0.91 18.71
C VAL A 102 -3.94 -0.06 18.33
N LEU A 103 -5.07 -0.19 19.04
CA LEU A 103 -6.24 0.67 18.84
C LEU A 103 -5.98 2.14 19.15
N ARG A 104 -4.93 2.45 19.92
CA ARG A 104 -4.50 3.83 20.17
C ARG A 104 -4.03 4.56 18.91
N LYS A 105 -3.64 3.82 17.86
CA LYS A 105 -3.23 4.35 16.56
C LYS A 105 -4.41 4.58 15.60
N MET A 106 -5.62 4.26 16.05
CA MET A 106 -6.84 4.42 15.27
C MET A 106 -7.56 5.72 15.67
N THR A 107 -8.38 6.26 14.79
CA THR A 107 -9.31 7.34 15.12
C THR A 107 -10.51 6.81 15.91
N ASP A 108 -11.33 7.69 16.48
CA ASP A 108 -12.56 7.28 17.16
C ASP A 108 -13.55 6.59 16.21
N ARG A 109 -13.64 7.06 14.97
CA ARG A 109 -14.52 6.46 13.96
C ARG A 109 -14.05 5.07 13.56
N GLU A 110 -12.76 4.90 13.33
CA GLU A 110 -12.15 3.60 13.05
C GLU A 110 -12.38 2.62 14.21
N ARG A 111 -12.15 3.06 15.46
CA ARG A 111 -12.44 2.25 16.65
C ARG A 111 -13.91 1.86 16.72
N LEU A 112 -14.81 2.80 16.49
CA LEU A 112 -16.26 2.54 16.52
C LEU A 112 -16.68 1.53 15.47
N TYR A 113 -16.15 1.64 14.24
CA TYR A 113 -16.36 0.67 13.17
C TYR A 113 -15.91 -0.73 13.59
N ILE A 114 -14.69 -0.84 14.16
CA ILE A 114 -14.14 -2.13 14.62
C ILE A 114 -14.99 -2.72 15.74
N GLN A 115 -15.39 -1.90 16.72
CA GLN A 115 -16.13 -2.36 17.90
C GLN A 115 -17.55 -2.82 17.57
N LYS A 116 -18.20 -2.20 16.59
CA LYS A 116 -19.55 -2.56 16.14
C LYS A 116 -19.61 -3.84 15.29
N SER A 117 -18.47 -4.35 14.84
CA SER A 117 -18.43 -5.56 14.00
C SER A 117 -18.49 -6.83 14.84
N ASP A 118 -19.32 -7.80 14.42
CA ASP A 118 -19.34 -9.16 14.98
C ASP A 118 -18.03 -9.92 14.69
N ARG A 119 -17.26 -9.46 13.69
CA ARG A 119 -15.96 -10.03 13.29
C ARG A 119 -14.87 -8.99 13.50
N GLN A 120 -14.65 -8.61 14.76
CA GLN A 120 -13.75 -7.51 15.15
C GLN A 120 -12.33 -7.66 14.60
N ASP A 121 -11.78 -8.88 14.55
CA ASP A 121 -10.43 -9.12 14.03
C ASP A 121 -10.33 -8.85 12.53
N GLU A 122 -11.33 -9.28 11.75
CA GLU A 122 -11.40 -8.93 10.33
C GLU A 122 -11.59 -7.42 10.15
N ALA A 123 -12.51 -6.81 10.91
CA ALA A 123 -12.76 -5.37 10.83
C ALA A 123 -11.50 -4.55 11.13
N PHE A 124 -10.73 -4.97 12.13
CA PHE A 124 -9.42 -4.36 12.42
C PHE A 124 -8.45 -4.51 11.24
N MET A 125 -8.31 -5.71 10.66
CA MET A 125 -7.41 -5.92 9.52
C MET A 125 -7.85 -5.15 8.26
N ARG A 126 -9.15 -4.92 8.09
CA ARG A 126 -9.68 -4.03 7.04
C ARG A 126 -9.21 -2.59 7.22
N VAL A 127 -9.36 -2.03 8.41
CA VAL A 127 -8.86 -0.67 8.71
C VAL A 127 -7.33 -0.62 8.55
N TRP A 128 -6.62 -1.59 9.13
CA TRP A 128 -5.16 -1.65 9.10
C TRP A 128 -4.60 -1.67 7.68
N THR A 129 -5.08 -2.61 6.85
CA THR A 129 -4.59 -2.75 5.46
C THR A 129 -4.97 -1.54 4.59
N MET A 130 -6.09 -0.86 4.84
CA MET A 130 -6.39 0.42 4.17
C MET A 130 -5.39 1.50 4.53
N LYS A 131 -5.05 1.65 5.82
CA LYS A 131 -4.07 2.66 6.27
C LYS A 131 -2.68 2.38 5.71
N GLU A 132 -2.21 1.13 5.77
CA GLU A 132 -0.92 0.75 5.19
C GLU A 132 -0.89 0.91 3.67
N ALA A 133 -1.95 0.52 2.96
CA ALA A 133 -2.04 0.72 1.51
C ALA A 133 -2.01 2.21 1.14
N MET A 134 -2.69 3.07 1.90
CA MET A 134 -2.65 4.53 1.74
C MET A 134 -1.25 5.10 1.98
N ILE A 135 -0.56 4.66 3.03
CA ILE A 135 0.82 5.09 3.31
C ILE A 135 1.77 4.64 2.21
N LYS A 136 1.58 3.42 1.67
CA LYS A 136 2.36 2.90 0.54
C LYS A 136 2.05 3.61 -0.78
N LEU A 137 0.84 4.17 -0.91
CA LEU A 137 0.48 5.04 -2.03
C LEU A 137 1.23 6.38 -1.95
N THR A 138 1.17 7.07 -0.81
CA THR A 138 1.76 8.42 -0.65
C THR A 138 3.27 8.42 -0.40
N GLY A 139 3.81 7.38 0.23
CA GLY A 139 5.22 7.28 0.60
C GLY A 139 5.61 8.06 1.86
N ASP A 140 4.65 8.55 2.64
CA ASP A 140 4.90 9.39 3.83
C ASP A 140 5.47 8.63 5.05
N GLY A 141 5.52 7.31 4.96
CA GLY A 141 5.96 6.42 6.04
C GLY A 141 5.02 6.42 7.25
N LEU A 142 5.45 5.77 8.34
CA LEU A 142 4.60 5.51 9.53
C LEU A 142 4.04 6.77 10.21
N ALA A 143 4.67 7.94 10.03
CA ALA A 143 4.18 9.20 10.58
C ALA A 143 2.85 9.66 9.97
N ALA A 144 2.45 9.13 8.81
CA ALA A 144 1.12 9.37 8.24
C ALA A 144 0.04 8.45 8.82
N PHE A 145 0.39 7.36 9.51
CA PHE A 145 -0.56 6.36 9.98
C PHE A 145 -1.66 6.95 10.87
N GLU A 146 -1.30 7.79 11.84
CA GLU A 146 -2.27 8.43 12.74
C GLU A 146 -3.01 9.61 12.08
N ARG A 147 -2.55 10.05 10.92
CA ARG A 147 -3.13 11.17 10.15
C ARG A 147 -4.08 10.72 9.04
N THR A 148 -4.08 9.44 8.71
CA THR A 148 -4.98 8.82 7.75
C THR A 148 -6.14 8.17 8.50
N GLU A 149 -7.38 8.50 8.11
CA GLU A 149 -8.60 7.88 8.61
C GLU A 149 -9.22 7.01 7.53
N CYS A 150 -9.37 5.73 7.83
CA CYS A 150 -9.90 4.72 6.92
C CYS A 150 -11.08 3.97 7.55
N VAL A 151 -12.31 4.29 7.13
CA VAL A 151 -13.51 3.56 7.52
C VAL A 151 -14.05 2.77 6.32
N PRO A 152 -14.05 1.42 6.34
CA PRO A 152 -14.57 0.63 5.23
C PRO A 152 -16.04 0.96 4.92
N GLY A 153 -16.36 1.08 3.62
CA GLY A 153 -17.69 1.47 3.16
C GLY A 153 -17.96 2.97 3.15
N GLU A 154 -17.01 3.78 3.63
CA GLU A 154 -17.06 5.24 3.59
C GLU A 154 -15.94 5.82 2.72
N VAL A 155 -16.01 7.12 2.42
CA VAL A 155 -14.96 7.86 1.71
C VAL A 155 -13.71 7.94 2.60
N LEU A 156 -12.53 7.72 2.01
CA LEU A 156 -11.25 7.80 2.71
C LEU A 156 -10.84 9.24 2.98
N HIS A 157 -10.35 9.54 4.20
CA HIS A 157 -9.93 10.89 4.59
C HIS A 157 -8.46 10.89 5.07
N MET A 158 -7.67 11.89 4.66
CA MET A 158 -6.30 12.09 5.16
C MET A 158 -6.16 13.52 5.68
N TYR A 159 -5.73 13.68 6.92
CA TYR A 159 -5.66 14.98 7.60
C TYR A 159 -4.21 15.48 7.66
N SER A 160 -3.91 16.58 6.98
CA SER A 160 -2.63 17.29 7.13
C SER A 160 -2.65 18.14 8.40
N LYS A 161 -1.98 17.71 9.47
CA LYS A 161 -1.63 18.61 10.60
C LYS A 161 -0.24 19.22 10.37
N ARG A 162 -0.19 20.32 9.63
CA ARG A 162 0.82 21.38 9.75
C ARG A 162 0.13 22.71 9.42
N THR A 163 -0.40 23.36 10.45
CA THR A 163 -0.72 24.79 10.41
C THR A 163 0.20 25.47 11.40
N VAL A 164 1.17 26.24 10.90
CA VAL A 164 1.41 27.61 11.35
C VAL A 164 1.78 28.45 10.12
N CYS A 165 0.96 29.48 9.91
CA CYS A 165 1.07 30.64 9.03
C CYS A 165 0.62 30.55 7.55
N ASP A 166 -0.31 31.48 7.28
CA ASP A 166 -0.77 32.10 6.04
C ASP A 166 -1.74 31.35 5.12
N GLU A 167 -3.01 31.73 5.30
CA GLU A 167 -4.10 31.83 4.32
C GLU A 167 -3.95 31.04 3.00
N ALA A 168 -3.98 29.71 3.09
CA ALA A 168 -4.61 28.81 2.11
C ALA A 168 -4.62 27.40 2.71
N ALA A 169 -5.56 27.14 3.62
CA ALA A 169 -5.81 25.78 4.08
C ALA A 169 -6.29 24.94 2.88
N VAL A 170 -5.39 24.15 2.28
CA VAL A 170 -5.75 23.16 1.27
C VAL A 170 -6.49 22.02 1.96
N PHE A 171 -7.79 22.22 2.16
CA PHE A 171 -8.75 21.15 2.38
C PHE A 171 -8.99 20.45 1.03
N GLY A 172 -8.10 19.55 0.65
CA GLY A 172 -8.36 18.62 -0.45
C GLY A 172 -9.09 17.40 0.12
N ALA A 173 -10.39 17.26 -0.15
CA ALA A 173 -11.01 15.95 -0.05
C ALA A 173 -10.23 15.01 -0.98
N LEU A 174 -9.83 13.83 -0.49
CA LEU A 174 -9.30 12.75 -1.32
C LEU A 174 -10.43 12.11 -2.14
N SER A 175 -11.22 12.90 -2.87
CA SER A 175 -12.37 12.45 -3.67
C SER A 175 -11.99 11.47 -4.78
N ASP A 176 -10.69 11.30 -5.04
CA ASP A 176 -10.15 10.59 -6.18
C ASP A 176 -9.35 9.34 -5.77
N ILE A 177 -9.42 8.91 -4.51
CA ILE A 177 -8.80 7.65 -4.07
C ILE A 177 -9.78 6.50 -4.27
N HIS A 178 -9.45 5.61 -5.21
CA HIS A 178 -10.18 4.37 -5.42
C HIS A 178 -9.58 3.26 -4.57
N CYS A 179 -10.35 2.75 -3.61
CA CYS A 179 -9.97 1.63 -2.75
C CYS A 179 -10.69 0.34 -3.18
N ARG A 180 -9.93 -0.72 -3.45
CA ARG A 180 -10.44 -2.09 -3.63
C ARG A 180 -9.95 -2.96 -2.49
N GLN A 181 -10.88 -3.57 -1.77
CA GLN A 181 -10.57 -4.46 -0.67
C GLN A 181 -11.29 -5.79 -0.87
N LEU A 182 -10.59 -6.90 -0.61
CA LEU A 182 -11.15 -8.24 -0.71
C LEU A 182 -10.71 -9.09 0.49
N VAL A 183 -11.59 -9.99 0.92
CA VAL A 183 -11.26 -11.03 1.90
C VAL A 183 -11.00 -12.32 1.14
N TRP A 184 -9.77 -12.79 1.15
CA TRP A 184 -9.37 -13.97 0.41
C TRP A 184 -9.40 -15.21 1.30
N GLN A 185 -10.14 -16.24 0.85
CA GLN A 185 -10.29 -17.53 1.54
C GLN A 185 -10.75 -17.41 3.01
N GLY A 186 -11.37 -16.30 3.40
CA GLY A 186 -11.72 -16.03 4.80
C GLY A 186 -10.53 -15.87 5.74
N GLN A 187 -9.30 -15.81 5.21
CA GLN A 187 -8.06 -15.82 5.99
C GLN A 187 -7.25 -14.54 5.85
N TYR A 188 -7.39 -13.81 4.75
CA TYR A 188 -6.58 -12.63 4.46
C TYR A 188 -7.47 -11.46 4.08
N VAL A 189 -7.08 -10.25 4.49
CA VAL A 189 -7.60 -9.01 3.92
C VAL A 189 -6.53 -8.46 2.99
N ILE A 190 -6.89 -8.17 1.75
CA ILE A 190 -6.02 -7.52 0.77
C ILE A 190 -6.67 -6.20 0.39
N THR A 191 -5.94 -5.11 0.52
CA THR A 191 -6.39 -3.76 0.18
C THR A 191 -5.45 -3.13 -0.81
N ALA A 192 -5.98 -2.60 -1.89
CA ALA A 192 -5.23 -1.81 -2.85
C ALA A 192 -5.93 -0.47 -3.10
N VAL A 193 -5.15 0.58 -3.20
CA VAL A 193 -5.61 1.96 -3.40
C VAL A 193 -4.89 2.58 -4.59
N GLU A 194 -5.61 3.34 -5.43
CA GLU A 194 -5.06 4.11 -6.55
C GLU A 194 -5.56 5.55 -6.48
N ASN A 195 -4.71 6.53 -6.81
CA ASN A 195 -5.13 7.94 -6.92
C ASN A 195 -5.50 8.26 -8.37
N THR A 196 -6.78 8.51 -8.65
CA THR A 196 -7.30 8.77 -9.99
C THR A 196 -7.16 10.24 -10.42
N ASN A 197 -6.70 11.14 -9.54
CA ASN A 197 -6.42 12.52 -9.90
C ASN A 197 -5.11 12.64 -10.70
N LYS A 198 -5.20 12.57 -12.03
CA LYS A 198 -4.06 12.62 -12.95
C LYS A 198 -3.26 13.93 -12.91
N ASN A 199 -3.80 15.01 -12.33
CA ASN A 199 -3.15 16.33 -12.26
C ASN A 199 -2.48 16.63 -10.92
N GLN A 200 -2.63 15.73 -9.95
CA GLN A 200 -1.79 15.75 -8.75
C GLN A 200 -0.89 14.53 -8.83
N ASP A 201 0.31 14.76 -9.35
CA ASP A 201 1.45 14.07 -8.76
C ASP A 201 1.28 14.21 -7.24
N CYS A 202 1.05 13.11 -6.53
CA CYS A 202 1.18 13.08 -5.07
C CYS A 202 2.68 13.25 -4.70
N ILE A 203 3.37 14.21 -5.31
CA ILE A 203 4.59 14.80 -4.81
C ILE A 203 4.13 15.74 -3.70
N PHE A 204 3.83 15.17 -2.54
CA PHE A 204 4.01 15.90 -1.31
C PHE A 204 5.52 16.08 -1.17
N SER A 205 6.04 17.17 -1.75
CA SER A 205 7.46 17.45 -1.70
C SER A 205 7.91 17.44 -0.24
N LYS A 206 8.72 16.44 0.14
CA LYS A 206 9.77 16.73 1.11
C LYS A 206 10.60 17.80 0.43
N LYS A 207 10.42 19.06 0.83
CA LYS A 207 11.38 20.12 0.51
C LYS A 207 12.77 19.52 0.69
N VAL A 208 13.47 19.37 -0.43
CA VAL A 208 14.87 18.99 -0.45
C VAL A 208 15.58 20.13 0.25
N TYR A 209 16.00 19.90 1.48
CA TYR A 209 16.96 20.79 2.12
C TYR A 209 18.31 20.44 1.52
N ASN A 210 18.72 21.17 0.47
CA ASN A 210 20.13 21.30 0.15
C ASN A 210 20.79 21.97 1.37
N ARG A 211 21.61 21.22 2.11
CA ARG A 211 22.63 21.84 2.94
C ARG A 211 23.79 22.18 2.02
N LEU A 212 24.10 23.48 1.96
CA LEU A 212 25.42 24.00 1.59
C LEU A 212 26.48 23.44 2.55
#